data_AF-A0A077ZPL4-F1
#
_entry.id   AF-A0A077ZPL4-F1
#
_cell.length_a   1.000
_cell.length_b   1.000
_cell.length_c   1.000
_cell.angle_alpha   90.00
_cell.angle_beta   90.00
_cell.angle_gamma   90.00
#
_symmetry.space_group_name_H-M   'P 1'
#
loop_
_entity.id
_entity.type
_entity.pdbx_description
1 polymer ?
#
loop_
_entity_poly.entity_id
_entity_poly.type
_entity_poly.pdbx_seq_one_letter_code
_entity_poly.pdbx_strand_id
1 'polypeptide(L)'
;MGLERSTTAYDCVKIIGELLEKYGQGGPCSEDVEMSYHNSFLIADRKEAWILETADCVWVAAKVDGFANISNNLTIGNNYTLKSANLEKIAAQSGLWKEGQPLSFKDVFSANPSGKDPRQIKGRQLLEADCHDKKFSAMHMMSILRDEESGICMTSGGSFCTTSSQVSIIPSDTNVPCVHFFTGLPNPQLSGFKPFFFSPPTSVGSPHTVSPVYPASIDPAKRIPRFKDKVDRRHGLYKCQQSILADVNKIDRVLTVLRVVESNAVEEIENFLTSGRPIVEGKYLFKDAVETEMRIFKHS
;
A
#
# COMPACT_ATOMS: atom_id res chain seq x y z
N MET A 1 -14.61 2.00 4.33
CA MET A 1 -15.00 3.39 4.71
C MET A 1 -14.98 4.36 3.54
N GLY A 2 -13.84 4.85 3.05
CA GLY A 2 -13.80 5.75 1.89
C GLY A 2 -14.27 5.06 0.61
N LEU A 3 -13.56 4.00 0.21
CA LEU A 3 -13.82 3.25 -1.03
C LEU A 3 -15.27 2.78 -1.23
N GLU A 4 -15.98 2.43 -0.14
CA GLU A 4 -17.37 1.92 -0.20
C GLU A 4 -18.42 3.04 -0.27
N ARG A 5 -18.03 4.30 -0.02
CA ARG A 5 -18.94 5.45 0.13
C ARG A 5 -18.69 6.55 -0.90
N SER A 6 -17.64 6.43 -1.70
CA SER A 6 -17.23 7.43 -2.69
C SER A 6 -17.16 6.84 -4.09
N THR A 7 -17.46 7.67 -5.10
CA THR A 7 -17.27 7.34 -6.51
C THR A 7 -16.08 8.04 -7.14
N THR A 8 -15.51 9.05 -6.47
CA THR A 8 -14.35 9.82 -6.92
C THR A 8 -13.31 9.93 -5.80
N ALA A 9 -12.05 10.21 -6.17
CA ALA A 9 -10.99 10.46 -5.21
C ALA A 9 -11.29 11.69 -4.33
N TYR A 10 -11.85 12.75 -4.93
CA TYR A 10 -12.31 13.94 -4.22
C TYR A 10 -13.35 13.63 -3.13
N ASP A 11 -14.40 12.88 -3.48
CA ASP A 11 -15.45 12.50 -2.53
C ASP A 11 -14.89 11.63 -1.41
N CYS A 12 -13.95 10.73 -1.74
CA CYS A 12 -13.28 9.88 -0.75
C CYS A 12 -12.50 10.72 0.27
N VAL A 13 -11.74 11.72 -0.18
CA VAL A 13 -11.03 12.67 0.68
C VAL A 13 -12.01 13.37 1.63
N LYS A 14 -13.11 13.90 1.08
CA LYS A 14 -14.14 14.61 1.86
C LYS A 14 -14.80 13.71 2.90
N ILE A 15 -15.19 12.49 2.52
CA ILE A 15 -15.84 11.53 3.43
C ILE A 15 -14.91 11.11 4.56
N ILE A 16 -13.64 10.78 4.26
CA ILE A 16 -12.68 10.41 5.30
C ILE A 16 -12.44 11.60 6.24
N GLY A 17 -12.24 12.79 5.68
CA GLY A 17 -12.04 14.01 6.45
C GLY A 17 -13.21 14.35 7.39
N GLU A 18 -14.44 14.27 6.90
CA GLU A 18 -15.64 14.55 7.72
C GLU A 18 -15.85 13.52 8.83
N LEU A 19 -15.50 12.25 8.58
CA LEU A 19 -15.55 11.21 9.62
C LEU A 19 -14.45 11.41 10.67
N LEU A 20 -13.26 11.85 10.23
CA LEU A 20 -12.17 12.24 11.13
C LEU A 20 -12.58 13.43 12.00
N GLU A 21 -13.16 14.49 11.42
CA GLU A 21 -13.63 15.65 12.18
C GLU A 21 -14.68 15.26 13.24
N LYS A 22 -15.55 14.30 12.90
CA LYS A 22 -16.65 13.87 13.78
C LYS A 22 -16.21 12.92 14.89
N TYR A 23 -15.31 11.99 14.60
CA TYR A 23 -15.00 10.86 15.49
C TYR A 23 -13.53 10.83 15.95
N GLY A 24 -12.67 11.65 15.37
CA GLY A 24 -11.22 11.62 15.55
C GLY A 24 -10.54 10.41 14.89
N GLN A 25 -9.22 10.39 14.94
CA GLN A 25 -8.41 9.17 14.77
C GLN A 25 -7.77 8.76 16.09
N GLY A 26 -7.47 7.48 16.26
CA GLY A 26 -6.68 7.02 17.38
C GLY A 26 -6.59 5.52 17.48
N GLY A 27 -5.95 5.08 18.56
CA GLY A 27 -5.72 3.67 18.87
C GLY A 27 -4.32 3.20 18.45
N PRO A 28 -3.86 2.10 19.06
CA PRO A 28 -2.56 1.52 18.72
C PRO A 28 -2.61 0.90 17.32
N CYS A 29 -1.56 1.13 16.53
CA CYS A 29 -1.31 0.53 15.23
C CYS A 29 -0.64 -0.86 15.33
N SER A 30 -0.49 -1.40 16.53
CA SER A 30 0.09 -2.71 16.79
C SER A 30 -0.61 -3.39 17.97
N GLU A 31 -0.63 -4.72 17.95
CA GLU A 31 -1.12 -5.56 19.05
C GLU A 31 -0.06 -5.71 20.16
N ASP A 32 1.23 -5.55 19.81
CA ASP A 32 2.37 -5.88 20.67
C ASP A 32 3.16 -4.66 21.16
N VAL A 33 3.05 -3.50 20.47
CA VAL A 33 3.83 -2.30 20.79
C VAL A 33 2.97 -1.05 20.84
N GLU A 34 3.32 -0.12 21.75
CA GLU A 34 2.72 1.22 21.77
C GLU A 34 3.23 2.02 20.57
N MET A 35 2.48 1.93 19.48
CA MET A 35 2.76 2.63 18.24
C MET A 35 1.51 3.36 17.78
N SER A 36 1.62 4.66 17.61
CA SER A 36 0.60 5.49 16.99
C SER A 36 1.28 6.55 16.13
N TYR A 37 0.70 6.85 14.98
CA TYR A 37 1.19 7.91 14.12
C TYR A 37 0.01 8.61 13.43
N HIS A 38 0.29 9.81 12.94
CA HIS A 38 -0.63 10.56 12.09
C HIS A 38 -0.64 9.96 10.68
N ASN A 39 -1.83 9.73 10.13
CA ASN A 39 -1.94 8.93 8.91
C ASN A 39 -1.91 9.83 7.67
N SER A 40 -1.18 9.35 6.67
CA SER A 40 -1.17 9.87 5.31
C SER A 40 -1.79 8.81 4.39
N PHE A 41 -2.63 9.24 3.45
CA PHE A 41 -3.29 8.37 2.49
C PHE A 41 -3.07 8.87 1.07
N LEU A 42 -2.79 7.94 0.15
CA LEU A 42 -2.90 8.18 -1.29
C LEU A 42 -4.29 7.73 -1.75
N ILE A 43 -5.02 8.63 -2.37
CA ILE A 43 -6.38 8.37 -2.88
C ILE A 43 -6.39 8.76 -4.35
N ALA A 44 -6.70 7.81 -5.23
CA ALA A 44 -6.66 8.02 -6.68
C ALA A 44 -7.88 7.41 -7.38
N ASP A 45 -8.31 8.06 -8.44
CA ASP A 45 -9.24 7.55 -9.43
C ASP A 45 -8.67 7.73 -10.85
N ARG A 46 -9.49 7.59 -11.89
CA ARG A 46 -9.07 7.70 -13.30
C ARG A 46 -8.67 9.12 -13.73
N LYS A 47 -9.03 10.15 -12.96
CA LYS A 47 -8.87 11.57 -13.32
C LYS A 47 -7.83 12.27 -12.47
N GLU A 48 -7.73 11.91 -11.20
CA GLU A 48 -6.86 12.61 -10.26
C GLU A 48 -6.42 11.75 -9.09
N ALA A 49 -5.36 12.21 -8.42
CA ALA A 49 -4.86 11.64 -7.18
C ALA A 49 -4.64 12.73 -6.13
N TRP A 50 -4.78 12.33 -4.87
CA TRP A 50 -4.70 13.19 -3.70
C TRP A 50 -3.84 12.56 -2.62
N ILE A 51 -3.09 13.41 -1.92
CA ILE A 51 -2.52 13.10 -0.61
C ILE A 51 -3.49 13.68 0.43
N LEU A 52 -4.01 12.83 1.32
CA LEU A 52 -4.77 13.23 2.50
C LEU A 52 -3.93 12.97 3.74
N GLU A 53 -3.71 14.00 4.55
CA GLU A 53 -2.95 13.92 5.80
C GLU A 53 -3.84 14.29 6.98
N THR A 54 -3.70 13.52 8.07
CA THR A 54 -4.66 13.54 9.19
C THR A 54 -3.93 13.60 10.52
N ALA A 55 -4.32 14.53 11.40
CA ALA A 55 -3.79 14.66 12.74
C ALA A 55 -4.93 14.86 13.74
N ASP A 56 -5.14 13.88 14.62
CA ASP A 56 -6.23 13.87 15.62
C ASP A 56 -7.62 14.13 14.97
N CYS A 57 -8.12 15.36 15.04
CA CYS A 57 -9.42 15.78 14.48
C CYS A 57 -9.29 16.82 13.35
N VAL A 58 -8.08 17.05 12.83
CA VAL A 58 -7.82 17.93 11.69
C VAL A 58 -7.24 17.16 10.52
N TRP A 59 -7.47 17.67 9.32
CA TRP A 59 -6.92 17.10 8.10
C TRP A 59 -6.70 18.15 7.03
N VAL A 60 -5.81 17.84 6.11
CA VAL A 60 -5.58 18.60 4.87
C VAL A 60 -5.42 17.66 3.70
N ALA A 61 -5.74 18.13 2.50
CA ALA A 61 -5.44 17.38 1.28
C ALA A 61 -4.90 18.28 0.17
N ALA A 62 -3.96 17.71 -0.58
CA ALA A 62 -3.34 18.32 -1.75
C ALA A 62 -3.43 17.37 -2.94
N LYS A 63 -3.70 17.91 -4.13
CA LYS A 63 -3.63 17.12 -5.37
C LYS A 63 -2.19 16.70 -5.64
N VAL A 64 -2.02 15.49 -6.15
CA VAL A 64 -0.74 15.01 -6.68
C VAL A 64 -0.56 15.58 -8.08
N ASP A 65 0.57 16.25 -8.30
CA ASP A 65 1.03 16.67 -9.62
C ASP A 65 2.30 15.88 -9.97
N GLY A 66 2.24 15.11 -11.05
CA GLY A 66 3.29 14.13 -11.39
C GLY A 66 3.28 12.91 -10.45
N PHE A 67 4.15 12.93 -9.44
CA PHE A 67 4.35 11.81 -8.52
C PHE A 67 4.32 12.26 -7.06
N ALA A 68 3.97 11.33 -6.17
CA ALA A 68 3.98 11.54 -4.73
C ALA A 68 4.54 10.32 -4.00
N ASN A 69 5.26 10.57 -2.91
CA ASN A 69 5.70 9.56 -1.96
C ASN A 69 5.23 9.96 -0.55
N ILE A 70 4.57 9.03 0.15
CA ILE A 70 4.14 9.23 1.53
C ILE A 70 4.76 8.16 2.43
N SER A 71 4.87 8.48 3.72
CA SER A 71 5.35 7.56 4.75
C SER A 71 4.69 7.92 6.08
N ASN A 72 5.29 7.53 7.21
CA ASN A 72 4.77 7.83 8.55
C ASN A 72 4.95 9.31 8.97
N ASN A 73 5.57 10.15 8.14
CA ASN A 73 5.68 11.59 8.37
C ASN A 73 4.67 12.38 7.52
N LEU A 74 4.22 13.50 8.07
CA LEU A 74 3.43 14.48 7.33
C LEU A 74 4.32 15.24 6.35
N THR A 75 3.76 15.60 5.21
CA THR A 75 4.49 16.09 4.03
C THR A 75 3.88 17.36 3.46
N ILE A 76 2.59 17.60 3.71
CA ILE A 76 1.87 18.75 3.20
C ILE A 76 2.23 19.98 4.02
N GLY A 77 2.71 21.02 3.34
CA GLY A 77 2.99 22.32 3.94
C GLY A 77 1.74 23.18 4.00
N ASN A 78 1.80 24.33 3.34
CA ASN A 78 0.68 25.27 3.17
C ASN A 78 -0.01 25.16 1.80
N ASN A 79 0.41 24.19 0.97
CA ASN A 79 -0.05 24.00 -0.41
C ASN A 79 -1.28 23.08 -0.52
N TYR A 80 -1.96 22.80 0.60
CA TYR A 80 -3.23 22.09 0.58
C TYR A 80 -4.34 22.94 -0.04
N THR A 81 -5.27 22.29 -0.72
CA THR A 81 -6.44 22.94 -1.32
C THR A 81 -7.74 22.54 -0.63
N LEU A 82 -7.72 21.48 0.18
CA LEU A 82 -8.81 21.07 1.06
C LEU A 82 -8.29 20.97 2.49
N LYS A 83 -9.15 21.28 3.46
CA LYS A 83 -8.84 21.23 4.90
C LYS A 83 -10.09 21.03 5.73
N SER A 84 -9.90 20.57 6.96
CA SER A 84 -10.95 20.57 7.98
C SER A 84 -11.37 21.99 8.39
N ALA A 85 -12.62 22.15 8.81
CA ALA A 85 -13.16 23.47 9.18
C ALA A 85 -12.51 24.05 10.46
N ASN A 86 -12.01 23.18 11.34
CA ASN A 86 -11.38 23.50 12.61
C ASN A 86 -9.85 23.71 12.53
N LEU A 87 -9.22 23.58 11.36
CA LEU A 87 -7.76 23.53 11.21
C LEU A 87 -7.04 24.69 11.92
N GLU A 88 -7.38 25.94 11.57
CA GLU A 88 -6.72 27.13 12.13
C GLU A 88 -6.93 27.24 13.65
N LYS A 89 -8.11 26.87 14.14
CA LYS A 89 -8.43 26.91 15.57
C LYS A 89 -7.52 25.95 16.35
N ILE A 90 -7.40 24.70 15.89
CA ILE A 90 -6.54 23.71 16.53
C ILE A 90 -5.06 24.09 16.38
N ALA A 91 -4.65 24.59 15.22
CA ALA A 91 -3.28 25.05 14.99
C ALA A 91 -2.90 26.21 15.92
N ALA A 92 -3.78 27.19 16.14
CA ALA A 92 -3.54 28.29 17.07
C ALA A 92 -3.41 27.81 18.52
N GLN A 93 -4.20 26.80 18.91
CA GLN A 93 -4.15 26.19 20.24
C GLN A 93 -2.83 25.45 20.52
N SER A 94 -2.13 24.97 19.47
CA SER A 94 -0.82 24.33 19.63
C SER A 94 0.30 25.31 20.05
N GLY A 95 0.10 26.62 19.83
CA GLY A 95 1.14 27.64 20.03
C GLY A 95 2.25 27.64 18.97
N LEU A 96 2.24 26.70 18.01
CA LEU A 96 3.23 26.59 16.93
C LEU A 96 2.88 27.42 15.69
N TRP A 97 1.64 27.88 15.59
CA TRP A 97 1.16 28.72 14.50
C TRP A 97 0.50 29.99 15.03
N LYS A 98 0.67 31.09 14.29
CA LYS A 98 0.08 32.39 14.60
C LYS A 98 -0.87 32.81 13.50
N GLU A 99 -2.03 33.31 13.89
CA GLU A 99 -3.03 33.83 12.96
C GLU A 99 -2.44 34.90 12.02
N GLY A 100 -2.85 34.86 10.76
CA GLY A 100 -2.36 35.74 9.70
C GLY A 100 -1.09 35.25 8.98
N GLN A 101 -0.44 34.18 9.46
CA GLN A 101 0.67 33.53 8.74
C GLN A 101 0.19 32.32 7.92
N PRO A 102 0.85 31.98 6.80
CA PRO A 102 0.58 30.71 6.10
C PRO A 102 0.75 29.53 7.05
N LEU A 103 -0.29 28.69 7.17
CA LEU A 103 -0.28 27.52 8.04
C LEU A 103 0.35 26.35 7.27
N SER A 104 1.46 25.83 7.77
CA SER A 104 2.11 24.63 7.25
C SER A 104 1.69 23.42 8.09
N PHE A 105 0.91 22.50 7.50
CA PHE A 105 0.32 21.38 8.25
C PHE A 105 1.39 20.48 8.88
N LYS A 106 2.39 20.07 8.09
CA LYS A 106 3.50 19.26 8.57
C LYS A 106 4.30 19.96 9.68
N ASP A 107 4.48 21.28 9.64
CA ASP A 107 5.33 21.96 10.63
C ASP A 107 4.61 22.10 11.98
N VAL A 108 3.28 22.19 11.96
CA VAL A 108 2.44 22.31 13.16
C VAL A 108 2.12 20.94 13.77
N PHE A 109 1.85 19.93 12.95
CA PHE A 109 1.26 18.67 13.41
C PHE A 109 2.19 17.45 13.33
N SER A 110 3.39 17.57 12.75
CA SER A 110 4.32 16.42 12.76
C SER A 110 4.87 16.17 14.15
N ALA A 111 4.91 14.90 14.56
CA ALA A 111 5.65 14.50 15.76
C ALA A 111 7.16 14.79 15.65
N ASN A 112 7.70 14.81 14.42
CA ASN A 112 9.08 15.18 14.14
C ASN A 112 9.14 16.14 12.93
N PRO A 113 8.95 17.46 13.11
CA PRO A 113 8.91 18.43 12.00
C PRO A 113 10.22 18.49 11.21
N SER A 114 11.35 18.29 11.87
CA SER A 114 12.68 18.16 11.24
C SER A 114 12.98 16.76 10.71
N GLY A 115 12.09 15.81 10.97
CA GLY A 115 12.31 14.38 10.82
C GLY A 115 12.55 13.99 9.39
N LYS A 116 13.83 13.86 9.04
CA LYS A 116 14.25 13.19 7.82
C LYS A 116 13.87 11.71 7.97
N ASP A 117 12.70 11.31 7.50
CA ASP A 117 12.37 9.90 7.31
C ASP A 117 13.18 9.40 6.10
N PRO A 118 14.20 8.54 6.31
CA PRO A 118 15.06 8.08 5.22
C PRO A 118 14.26 7.39 4.11
N ARG A 119 13.22 6.63 4.47
CA ARG A 119 12.35 5.93 3.52
C ARG A 119 11.52 6.89 2.69
N GLN A 120 11.03 7.96 3.32
CA GLN A 120 10.32 9.03 2.62
C GLN A 120 11.22 9.74 1.59
N ILE A 121 12.45 10.06 2.01
CA ILE A 121 13.42 10.77 1.16
C ILE A 121 13.86 9.87 0.00
N LYS A 122 14.25 8.63 0.30
CA LYS A 122 14.71 7.67 -0.71
C LYS A 122 13.61 7.28 -1.68
N GLY A 123 12.39 7.05 -1.23
CA GLY A 123 11.26 6.77 -2.13
C GLY A 123 10.95 7.93 -3.07
N ARG A 124 11.07 9.17 -2.60
CA ARG A 124 10.95 10.35 -3.49
C ARG A 124 12.06 10.38 -4.52
N GLN A 125 13.31 10.13 -4.11
CA GLN A 125 14.46 10.12 -5.03
C GLN A 125 14.34 9.04 -6.10
N LEU A 126 13.90 7.83 -5.72
CA LEU A 126 13.69 6.74 -6.66
C LEU A 126 12.58 7.06 -7.67
N LEU A 127 11.44 7.58 -7.21
CA LEU A 127 10.36 8.01 -8.11
C LEU A 127 10.81 9.12 -9.05
N GLU A 128 11.54 10.12 -8.55
CA GLU A 128 12.05 11.22 -9.36
C GLU A 128 13.03 10.73 -10.43
N ALA A 129 13.92 9.80 -10.06
CA ALA A 129 14.86 9.16 -10.97
C ALA A 129 14.15 8.34 -12.05
N ASP A 130 13.10 7.59 -11.72
CA ASP A 130 12.39 6.74 -12.69
C ASP A 130 11.31 7.48 -13.49
N CYS A 131 10.86 8.66 -13.06
CA CYS A 131 9.84 9.45 -13.75
C CYS A 131 10.40 10.46 -14.77
N HIS A 132 11.72 10.68 -14.80
CA HIS A 132 12.33 11.75 -15.59
C HIS A 132 12.05 11.67 -17.11
N ASP A 133 11.94 10.46 -17.66
CA ASP A 133 11.79 10.22 -19.10
C ASP A 133 10.35 9.88 -19.53
N LYS A 134 9.38 9.99 -18.60
CA LYS A 134 7.97 9.62 -18.80
C LYS A 134 7.74 8.15 -19.20
N LYS A 135 8.70 7.25 -18.97
CA LYS A 135 8.55 5.80 -19.20
C LYS A 135 8.31 5.00 -17.94
N PHE A 136 7.93 5.67 -16.86
CA PHE A 136 7.57 5.03 -15.61
C PHE A 136 6.47 3.98 -15.84
N SER A 137 6.73 2.75 -15.42
CA SER A 137 5.86 1.59 -15.66
C SER A 137 5.57 0.84 -14.38
N ALA A 138 4.71 -0.18 -14.44
CA ALA A 138 4.45 -1.03 -13.29
C ALA A 138 5.73 -1.73 -12.81
N MET A 139 6.62 -2.14 -13.73
CA MET A 139 7.91 -2.76 -13.38
C MET A 139 8.84 -1.82 -12.61
N HIS A 140 8.87 -0.52 -12.95
CA HIS A 140 9.62 0.48 -12.18
C HIS A 140 9.09 0.56 -10.75
N MET A 141 7.76 0.68 -10.57
CA MET A 141 7.14 0.67 -9.25
C MET A 141 7.43 -0.61 -8.47
N MET A 142 7.37 -1.79 -9.12
CA MET A 142 7.70 -3.07 -8.48
C MET A 142 9.15 -3.13 -8.03
N SER A 143 10.08 -2.52 -8.78
CA SER A 143 11.49 -2.39 -8.41
C SER A 143 11.65 -1.52 -7.16
N ILE A 144 11.03 -0.33 -7.14
CA ILE A 144 11.03 0.58 -5.99
C ILE A 144 10.48 -0.11 -4.74
N LEU A 145 9.37 -0.84 -4.87
CA LEU A 145 8.76 -1.56 -3.75
C LEU A 145 9.61 -2.72 -3.22
N ARG A 146 10.60 -3.21 -3.99
CA ARG A 146 11.58 -4.23 -3.60
C ARG A 146 12.87 -3.67 -3.05
N ASP A 147 13.04 -2.36 -3.09
CA ASP A 147 14.30 -1.73 -2.71
C ASP A 147 14.46 -1.73 -1.19
N GLU A 148 15.34 -2.61 -0.69
CA GLU A 148 15.65 -2.74 0.74
C GLU A 148 16.56 -1.60 1.22
N GLU A 149 17.46 -1.10 0.36
CA GLU A 149 18.41 -0.05 0.73
C GLU A 149 17.71 1.28 1.07
N SER A 150 16.62 1.62 0.36
CA SER A 150 15.76 2.76 0.70
C SER A 150 14.98 2.58 2.00
N GLY A 151 14.88 1.36 2.52
CA GLY A 151 13.99 1.01 3.63
C GLY A 151 12.51 0.93 3.24
N ILE A 152 12.16 1.03 1.95
CA ILE A 152 10.78 0.80 1.48
C ILE A 152 10.41 -0.66 1.65
N CYS A 153 11.26 -1.57 1.15
CA CYS A 153 11.14 -2.98 1.41
C CYS A 153 11.78 -3.32 2.76
N MET A 154 10.97 -3.32 3.81
CA MET A 154 11.41 -3.81 5.12
C MET A 154 11.45 -5.34 5.11
N THR A 155 12.62 -5.93 5.38
CA THR A 155 12.84 -7.38 5.39
C THR A 155 12.81 -7.97 6.79
N SER A 156 12.76 -9.30 6.90
CA SER A 156 12.66 -10.01 8.19
C SER A 156 13.84 -9.80 9.14
N GLY A 157 14.95 -9.22 8.68
CA GLY A 157 16.10 -8.85 9.52
C GLY A 157 15.93 -7.54 10.29
N GLY A 158 14.94 -6.72 9.94
CA GLY A 158 14.65 -5.44 10.59
C GLY A 158 13.59 -5.52 11.70
N SER A 159 13.25 -4.36 12.28
CA SER A 159 12.20 -4.25 13.32
C SER A 159 10.80 -4.59 12.83
N PHE A 160 10.57 -4.47 11.51
CA PHE A 160 9.31 -4.78 10.84
C PHE A 160 9.59 -5.51 9.54
N CYS A 161 8.64 -6.32 9.09
CA CYS A 161 8.66 -6.92 7.76
C CYS A 161 7.47 -6.38 6.97
N THR A 162 7.72 -5.98 5.73
CA THR A 162 6.68 -5.56 4.78
C THR A 162 5.65 -6.67 4.68
N THR A 163 4.40 -6.39 5.04
CA THR A 163 3.35 -7.43 5.12
C THR A 163 2.87 -7.90 3.75
N SER A 164 2.74 -6.98 2.81
CA SER A 164 2.41 -7.22 1.40
C SER A 164 2.67 -5.94 0.61
N SER A 165 2.91 -6.08 -0.69
CA SER A 165 3.02 -4.94 -1.60
C SER A 165 1.96 -5.04 -2.70
N GLN A 166 1.58 -3.89 -3.23
CA GLN A 166 0.65 -3.79 -4.36
C GLN A 166 1.09 -2.72 -5.35
N VAL A 167 0.80 -2.95 -6.63
CA VAL A 167 0.89 -1.96 -7.71
C VAL A 167 -0.44 -1.92 -8.43
N SER A 168 -0.94 -0.73 -8.77
CA SER A 168 -2.20 -0.59 -9.51
C SER A 168 -2.00 0.30 -10.74
N ILE A 169 -2.55 -0.13 -11.87
CA ILE A 169 -2.65 0.65 -13.09
C ILE A 169 -4.11 1.07 -13.24
N ILE A 170 -4.34 2.38 -13.29
CA ILE A 170 -5.67 2.98 -13.41
C ILE A 170 -5.69 3.82 -14.69
N PRO A 171 -6.11 3.25 -15.83
CA PRO A 171 -6.17 3.99 -17.09
C PRO A 171 -7.17 5.14 -17.03
N SER A 172 -6.92 6.26 -17.71
CA SER A 172 -7.93 7.32 -17.83
C SER A 172 -9.11 6.90 -18.72
N ASP A 173 -8.87 6.06 -19.73
CA ASP A 173 -9.93 5.50 -20.58
C ASP A 173 -10.78 4.47 -19.81
N THR A 174 -12.07 4.78 -19.69
CA THR A 174 -13.05 3.94 -18.98
C THR A 174 -13.32 2.61 -19.67
N ASN A 175 -12.99 2.46 -20.95
CA ASN A 175 -13.13 1.20 -21.68
C ASN A 175 -12.00 0.21 -21.36
N VAL A 176 -10.91 0.69 -20.77
CA VAL A 176 -9.77 -0.14 -20.37
C VAL A 176 -9.92 -0.48 -18.87
N PRO A 177 -9.89 -1.77 -18.48
CA PRO A 177 -10.05 -2.14 -17.08
C PRO A 177 -8.83 -1.71 -16.25
N CYS A 178 -9.07 -1.43 -14.97
CA CYS A 178 -7.98 -1.28 -14.01
C CYS A 178 -7.32 -2.64 -13.76
N VAL A 179 -6.01 -2.62 -13.52
CA VAL A 179 -5.24 -3.84 -13.18
C VAL A 179 -4.51 -3.63 -11.88
N HIS A 180 -4.51 -4.66 -11.06
CA HIS A 180 -3.85 -4.65 -9.77
C HIS A 180 -2.87 -5.81 -9.71
N PHE A 181 -1.74 -5.59 -9.08
CA PHE A 181 -0.74 -6.62 -8.86
C PHE A 181 -0.49 -6.72 -7.37
N PHE A 182 -0.64 -7.91 -6.80
CA PHE A 182 -0.48 -8.15 -5.38
C PHE A 182 0.62 -9.18 -5.14
N THR A 183 1.50 -8.95 -4.16
CA THR A 183 2.41 -10.03 -3.74
C THR A 183 1.65 -11.10 -2.98
N GLY A 184 0.66 -10.73 -2.15
CA GLY A 184 -0.02 -11.68 -1.27
C GLY A 184 0.94 -12.39 -0.32
N LEU A 185 2.10 -11.80 -0.06
CA LEU A 185 3.21 -12.32 0.73
C LEU A 185 4.01 -11.18 1.33
N PRO A 186 4.58 -11.37 2.54
CA PRO A 186 5.59 -10.49 3.08
C PRO A 186 6.85 -10.48 2.23
N ASN A 187 7.61 -9.38 2.35
CA ASN A 187 8.86 -9.14 1.62
C ASN A 187 8.71 -9.30 0.08
N PRO A 188 8.42 -8.23 -0.67
CA PRO A 188 8.28 -8.29 -2.14
C PRO A 188 9.54 -8.77 -2.89
N GLN A 189 10.72 -8.76 -2.28
CA GLN A 189 11.93 -9.37 -2.88
C GLN A 189 11.80 -10.89 -2.98
N LEU A 190 11.02 -11.53 -2.12
CA LEU A 190 10.84 -12.98 -2.06
C LEU A 190 9.53 -13.44 -2.70
N SER A 191 8.87 -12.59 -3.48
CA SER A 191 7.59 -12.90 -4.11
C SER A 191 7.47 -12.29 -5.51
N GLY A 192 6.53 -12.83 -6.30
CA GLY A 192 6.04 -12.24 -7.53
C GLY A 192 4.82 -11.34 -7.27
N PHE A 193 4.71 -10.27 -8.03
CA PHE A 193 3.53 -9.43 -8.17
C PHE A 193 2.53 -10.14 -9.08
N LYS A 194 1.43 -10.61 -8.49
CA LYS A 194 0.46 -11.47 -9.16
C LYS A 194 -0.71 -10.62 -9.67
N PRO A 195 -1.03 -10.68 -10.97
CA PRO A 195 -2.05 -9.84 -11.55
C PRO A 195 -3.46 -10.22 -11.10
N PHE A 196 -4.31 -9.23 -10.95
CA PHE A 196 -5.68 -9.35 -10.48
C PHE A 196 -6.57 -8.31 -11.15
N PHE A 197 -7.74 -8.76 -11.60
CA PHE A 197 -8.79 -7.94 -12.20
C PHE A 197 -10.04 -8.03 -11.34
N PHE A 198 -10.62 -6.88 -11.01
CA PHE A 198 -11.98 -6.87 -10.50
C PHE A 198 -12.93 -7.16 -11.68
N SER A 199 -13.53 -8.35 -11.69
CA SER A 199 -14.49 -8.78 -12.70
C SER A 199 -15.83 -9.13 -12.04
N PRO A 200 -16.63 -8.13 -11.63
CA PRO A 200 -17.91 -8.39 -10.98
C PRO A 200 -18.86 -9.19 -11.90
N PRO A 201 -19.62 -10.16 -11.37
CA PRO A 201 -19.67 -10.59 -9.96
C PRO A 201 -18.66 -11.70 -9.60
N THR A 202 -17.73 -12.06 -10.50
CA THR A 202 -16.96 -13.31 -10.46
C THR A 202 -15.45 -13.17 -10.20
N SER A 203 -14.97 -12.11 -9.54
CA SER A 203 -13.54 -12.01 -9.20
C SER A 203 -13.10 -13.19 -8.33
N VAL A 204 -11.99 -13.86 -8.68
CA VAL A 204 -11.53 -15.06 -7.95
C VAL A 204 -10.20 -14.77 -7.24
N GLY A 205 -10.23 -14.79 -5.91
CA GLY A 205 -9.02 -14.83 -5.09
C GLY A 205 -8.41 -16.24 -5.04
N SER A 206 -7.28 -16.40 -4.34
CA SER A 206 -6.67 -17.71 -4.12
C SER A 206 -7.01 -18.27 -2.73
N PRO A 207 -7.42 -19.54 -2.58
CA PRO A 207 -7.54 -20.17 -1.27
C PRO A 207 -6.20 -20.21 -0.52
N HIS A 208 -5.08 -20.14 -1.24
CA HIS A 208 -3.73 -20.16 -0.66
C HIS A 208 -3.28 -18.82 -0.08
N THR A 209 -4.06 -17.75 -0.29
CA THR A 209 -3.83 -16.43 0.32
C THR A 209 -4.84 -16.10 1.42
N VAL A 210 -5.66 -17.08 1.84
CA VAL A 210 -6.64 -16.91 2.92
C VAL A 210 -6.00 -17.32 4.24
N SER A 211 -5.98 -16.42 5.21
CA SER A 211 -5.53 -16.71 6.57
C SER A 211 -6.48 -17.71 7.25
N PRO A 212 -5.98 -18.66 8.06
CA PRO A 212 -6.82 -19.59 8.81
C PRO A 212 -7.85 -18.86 9.69
N VAL A 213 -9.10 -19.34 9.65
CA VAL A 213 -10.17 -18.88 10.53
C VAL A 213 -10.22 -19.77 11.76
N TYR A 214 -10.12 -19.16 12.93
CA TYR A 214 -10.15 -19.87 14.21
C TYR A 214 -11.53 -19.73 14.86
N PRO A 215 -12.04 -20.78 15.52
CA PRO A 215 -13.23 -20.67 16.37
C PRO A 215 -13.06 -19.58 17.42
N ALA A 216 -14.15 -18.88 17.76
CA ALA A 216 -14.12 -17.78 18.73
C ALA A 216 -13.58 -18.20 20.12
N SER A 217 -13.71 -19.47 20.47
CA SER A 217 -13.17 -20.04 21.73
C SER A 217 -11.65 -20.07 21.80
N ILE A 218 -10.93 -19.99 20.67
CA ILE A 218 -9.47 -20.01 20.62
C ILE A 218 -8.87 -18.80 19.89
N ASP A 219 -9.62 -18.09 19.05
CA ASP A 219 -9.15 -16.91 18.34
C ASP A 219 -8.77 -15.78 19.34
N PRO A 220 -7.48 -15.36 19.40
CA PRO A 220 -7.04 -14.31 20.31
C PRO A 220 -7.74 -12.96 20.12
N ALA A 221 -8.23 -12.66 18.92
CA ALA A 221 -8.95 -11.42 18.63
C ALA A 221 -10.38 -11.42 19.20
N LYS A 222 -10.92 -12.61 19.55
CA LYS A 222 -12.27 -12.80 20.08
C LYS A 222 -12.31 -13.10 21.58
N ARG A 223 -11.20 -13.55 22.17
CA ARG A 223 -11.06 -13.75 23.62
C ARG A 223 -10.76 -12.44 24.33
N ILE A 224 -11.11 -12.35 25.62
CA ILE A 224 -10.81 -11.21 26.49
C ILE A 224 -9.89 -11.68 27.63
N PRO A 225 -8.76 -10.99 27.90
CA PRO A 225 -8.23 -9.86 27.12
C PRO A 225 -7.82 -10.28 25.70
N ARG A 226 -8.02 -9.40 24.72
CA ARG A 226 -7.68 -9.66 23.32
C ARG A 226 -6.16 -9.80 23.17
N PHE A 227 -5.74 -10.66 22.26
CA PHE A 227 -4.34 -10.83 21.84
C PHE A 227 -3.38 -11.29 22.95
N LYS A 228 -3.89 -11.87 24.04
CA LYS A 228 -3.05 -12.46 25.10
C LYS A 228 -2.22 -13.66 24.62
N ASP A 229 -2.79 -14.48 23.74
CA ASP A 229 -2.10 -15.61 23.13
C ASP A 229 -1.96 -15.36 21.62
N LYS A 230 -1.08 -16.12 20.94
CA LYS A 230 -0.87 -16.03 19.49
C LYS A 230 -1.30 -17.33 18.79
N VAL A 231 -1.75 -17.20 17.54
CA VAL A 231 -2.08 -18.34 16.66
C VAL A 231 -1.38 -18.17 15.32
N ASP A 232 -1.09 -19.27 14.63
CA ASP A 232 -0.43 -19.24 13.33
C ASP A 232 -1.37 -18.82 12.20
N ARG A 233 -1.44 -17.51 11.92
CA ARG A 233 -2.28 -16.94 10.86
C ARG A 233 -1.69 -17.05 9.44
N ARG A 234 -0.54 -17.71 9.26
CA ARG A 234 0.11 -17.81 7.94
C ARG A 234 -0.74 -18.66 6.99
N HIS A 235 -1.05 -18.10 5.83
CA HIS A 235 -1.77 -18.80 4.76
C HIS A 235 -0.85 -19.76 3.97
N GLY A 236 -1.44 -20.59 3.11
CA GLY A 236 -0.72 -21.65 2.39
C GLY A 236 0.47 -21.18 1.57
N LEU A 237 0.31 -20.08 0.82
CA LEU A 237 1.39 -19.46 0.05
C LEU A 237 2.54 -18.99 0.96
N TYR A 238 2.24 -18.39 2.12
CA TYR A 238 3.27 -17.92 3.05
C TYR A 238 4.05 -19.06 3.71
N LYS A 239 3.36 -20.13 4.11
CA LYS A 239 4.03 -21.35 4.59
C LYS A 239 4.94 -21.95 3.51
N CYS A 240 4.51 -21.91 2.26
CA CYS A 240 5.32 -22.38 1.13
C CYS A 240 6.57 -21.52 0.92
N GLN A 241 6.46 -20.19 0.93
CA GLN A 241 7.61 -19.28 0.84
C GLN A 241 8.58 -19.49 2.01
N GLN A 242 8.08 -19.69 3.22
CA GLN A 242 8.94 -19.91 4.38
C GLN A 242 9.71 -21.23 4.32
N SER A 243 9.18 -22.25 3.66
CA SER A 243 9.83 -23.55 3.53
C SER A 243 11.14 -23.50 2.72
N ILE A 244 11.36 -22.45 1.94
CA ILE A 244 12.57 -22.30 1.12
C ILE A 244 13.63 -21.40 1.76
N LEU A 245 13.31 -20.67 2.85
CA LEU A 245 14.20 -19.63 3.39
C LEU A 245 15.50 -20.16 3.99
N ALA A 246 15.56 -21.45 4.34
CA ALA A 246 16.75 -22.07 4.91
C ALA A 246 17.80 -22.45 3.85
N ASP A 247 17.44 -22.44 2.55
CA ASP A 247 18.32 -22.87 1.46
C ASP A 247 18.55 -21.70 0.48
N VAL A 248 19.68 -21.02 0.65
CA VAL A 248 20.07 -19.84 -0.15
C VAL A 248 20.18 -20.17 -1.65
N ASN A 249 20.71 -21.35 -2.00
CA ASN A 249 20.83 -21.76 -3.40
C ASN A 249 19.45 -22.02 -4.01
N LYS A 250 18.54 -22.61 -3.24
CA LYS A 250 17.15 -22.77 -3.66
C LYS A 250 16.44 -21.44 -3.82
N ILE A 251 16.64 -20.48 -2.90
CA ILE A 251 16.09 -19.13 -3.01
C ILE A 251 16.52 -18.49 -4.33
N ASP A 252 17.81 -18.47 -4.65
CA ASP A 252 18.32 -17.81 -5.87
C ASP A 252 17.70 -18.40 -7.15
N ARG A 253 17.63 -19.73 -7.25
CA ARG A 253 16.97 -20.43 -8.37
C ARG A 253 15.48 -20.08 -8.46
N VAL A 254 14.77 -20.14 -7.34
CA VAL A 254 13.35 -19.78 -7.24
C VAL A 254 13.12 -18.35 -7.73
N LEU A 255 13.90 -17.40 -7.23
CA LEU A 255 13.71 -15.97 -7.54
C LEU A 255 14.01 -15.69 -9.01
N THR A 256 15.05 -16.32 -9.57
CA THR A 256 15.36 -16.20 -10.99
C THR A 256 14.18 -16.62 -11.85
N VAL A 257 13.59 -17.79 -11.59
CA VAL A 257 12.41 -18.27 -12.33
C VAL A 257 11.20 -17.37 -12.09
N LEU A 258 10.97 -16.96 -10.84
CA LEU A 258 9.83 -16.13 -10.47
C LEU A 258 9.87 -14.75 -11.15
N ARG A 259 11.05 -14.15 -11.33
CA ARG A 259 11.21 -12.89 -12.04
C ARG A 259 10.91 -13.01 -13.53
N VAL A 260 11.29 -14.12 -14.17
CA VAL A 260 10.94 -14.36 -15.57
C VAL A 260 9.42 -14.50 -15.72
N VAL A 261 8.77 -15.28 -14.85
CA VAL A 261 7.31 -15.47 -14.88
C VAL A 261 6.57 -14.16 -14.63
N GLU A 262 7.01 -13.36 -13.66
CA GLU A 262 6.44 -12.03 -13.39
C GLU A 262 6.58 -11.11 -14.59
N SER A 263 7.79 -10.93 -15.12
CA SER A 263 8.03 -10.01 -16.24
C SER A 263 7.16 -10.36 -17.45
N ASN A 264 7.06 -11.65 -17.79
CA ASN A 264 6.20 -12.11 -18.89
C ASN A 264 4.72 -11.78 -18.62
N ALA A 265 4.23 -11.99 -17.40
CA ALA A 265 2.84 -11.69 -17.04
C ALA A 265 2.55 -10.17 -17.08
N VAL A 266 3.49 -9.34 -16.64
CA VAL A 266 3.35 -7.88 -16.70
C VAL A 266 3.36 -7.39 -18.15
N GLU A 267 4.27 -7.88 -18.98
CA GLU A 267 4.34 -7.52 -20.40
C GLU A 267 3.07 -7.91 -21.16
N GLU A 268 2.53 -9.12 -20.92
CA GLU A 268 1.28 -9.57 -21.52
C GLU A 268 0.11 -8.64 -21.14
N ILE A 269 0.05 -8.21 -19.88
CA ILE A 269 -0.98 -7.30 -19.39
C ILE A 269 -0.82 -5.90 -19.96
N GLU A 270 0.39 -5.36 -20.01
CA GLU A 270 0.64 -4.04 -20.61
C GLU A 270 0.30 -4.04 -22.11
N ASN A 271 0.59 -5.13 -22.83
CA ASN A 271 0.17 -5.33 -24.22
C ASN A 271 -1.36 -5.43 -24.35
N PHE A 272 -2.04 -6.09 -23.42
CA PHE A 272 -3.50 -6.12 -23.35
C PHE A 272 -4.08 -4.71 -23.16
N LEU A 273 -3.55 -3.94 -22.20
CA LEU A 273 -4.03 -2.60 -21.87
C LEU A 273 -3.87 -1.61 -23.03
N THR A 274 -2.82 -1.78 -23.83
CA THR A 274 -2.53 -0.91 -24.98
C THR A 274 -3.26 -1.34 -26.26
N SER A 275 -3.50 -2.63 -26.47
CA SER A 275 -4.14 -3.15 -27.69
C SER A 275 -5.66 -3.30 -27.60
N GLY A 276 -6.24 -3.26 -26.40
CA GLY A 276 -7.68 -3.48 -26.18
C GLY A 276 -8.15 -4.90 -26.51
N ARG A 277 -7.22 -5.86 -26.67
CA ARG A 277 -7.55 -7.30 -26.76
C ARG A 277 -8.25 -7.72 -25.46
N PRO A 278 -9.04 -8.80 -25.39
CA PRO A 278 -9.54 -9.35 -24.13
C PRO A 278 -8.47 -10.22 -23.44
N ILE A 279 -8.37 -10.18 -22.09
CA ILE A 279 -7.68 -11.24 -21.34
C ILE A 279 -8.65 -12.38 -21.14
N VAL A 280 -8.40 -13.49 -21.83
CA VAL A 280 -9.15 -14.73 -21.64
C VAL A 280 -8.95 -15.21 -20.21
N GLU A 281 -10.04 -15.54 -19.52
CA GLU A 281 -10.01 -16.02 -18.14
C GLU A 281 -9.33 -15.09 -17.11
N GLY A 282 -9.28 -13.78 -17.39
CA GLY A 282 -8.66 -12.77 -16.52
C GLY A 282 -9.06 -12.84 -15.03
N LYS A 283 -10.28 -13.34 -14.73
CA LYS A 283 -10.77 -13.55 -13.36
C LYS A 283 -9.97 -14.57 -12.54
N TYR A 284 -9.23 -15.50 -13.16
CA TYR A 284 -8.44 -16.53 -12.47
C TYR A 284 -6.94 -16.19 -12.37
N LEU A 285 -6.49 -15.13 -13.05
CA LEU A 285 -5.06 -14.79 -13.15
C LEU A 285 -4.33 -14.77 -11.80
N PHE A 286 -4.94 -14.17 -10.78
CA PHE A 286 -4.32 -14.11 -9.46
C PHE A 286 -4.17 -15.51 -8.85
N LYS A 287 -5.24 -16.31 -8.90
CA LYS A 287 -5.23 -17.68 -8.38
C LYS A 287 -4.16 -18.52 -9.07
N ASP A 288 -4.11 -18.46 -10.41
CA ASP A 288 -3.19 -19.28 -11.20
C ASP A 288 -1.73 -18.81 -11.04
N ALA A 289 -1.50 -17.50 -10.87
CA ALA A 289 -0.20 -16.96 -10.52
C ALA A 289 0.26 -17.39 -9.11
N VAL A 290 -0.66 -17.43 -8.13
CA VAL A 290 -0.36 -17.98 -6.79
C VAL A 290 0.03 -19.46 -6.88
N GLU A 291 -0.74 -20.27 -7.60
CA GLU A 291 -0.46 -21.70 -7.76
C GLU A 291 0.85 -21.95 -8.51
N THR A 292 1.18 -21.10 -9.48
CA THR A 292 2.46 -21.13 -10.19
C THR A 292 3.63 -20.81 -9.26
N GLU A 293 3.54 -19.74 -8.46
CA GLU A 293 4.58 -19.40 -7.48
C GLU A 293 4.78 -20.51 -6.44
N MET A 294 3.70 -21.13 -5.94
CA MET A 294 3.78 -22.28 -5.05
C MET A 294 4.45 -23.50 -5.69
N ARG A 295 4.20 -23.75 -6.99
CA ARG A 295 4.90 -24.82 -7.73
C ARG A 295 6.39 -24.53 -7.85
N ILE A 296 6.77 -23.28 -8.15
CA ILE A 296 8.18 -22.86 -8.21
C ILE A 296 8.87 -23.11 -6.87
N PHE A 297 8.26 -22.69 -5.75
CA PHE A 297 8.80 -22.94 -4.40
C PHE A 297 9.04 -24.42 -4.10
N LYS A 298 8.16 -25.30 -4.57
CA LYS A 298 8.25 -26.75 -4.31
C LYS A 298 9.29 -27.44 -5.20
N HIS A 299 9.37 -27.06 -6.48
CA HIS A 299 10.07 -27.84 -7.51
C HIS A 299 11.44 -27.26 -7.95
N SER A 300 11.87 -26.13 -7.40
CA SER A 300 13.24 -25.60 -7.58
C SER A 300 14.23 -26.10 -6.54
#